data_AF-A0A3D8L7K4-F1
#
_entry.id   AF-A0A3D8L7K4-F1
#
_cell.length_a   1.000
_cell.length_b   1.000
_cell.length_c   1.000
_cell.angle_alpha   90.00
_cell.angle_beta   90.00
_cell.angle_gamma   90.00
#
_symmetry.space_group_name_H-M   'P 1'
#
loop_
_entity.id
_entity.type
_entity.pdbx_description
1 polymer ?
#
loop_
_entity_poly.entity_id
_entity_poly.type
_entity_poly.pdbx_seq_one_letter_code
_entity_poly.pdbx_strand_id
1 'polypeptide(L)'
;MLRASYFYAPALLVMIAVYAQPYVKMSELTRDAVVVAGGSFYHGMISNIGILLWCATASICLFSVSLLKRWNMNSYKNFLLCGGLLTTMLLLDDLFLLHEGEIPSLLGIRERYIMVTYLILIALFLIRFVKIIWTTSYLVLLSSLGFFGLSVFIDALSLFIEIEEQSSTGELAFLFEDGFKFMGIVGWFYYFASTSHAAIKRGINKKNTISKAQEVLEVNL
;
A
#
# COMPACT_ATOMS: atom_id res chain seq x y z
N MET A 1 11.59 21.45 24.14
CA MET A 1 12.77 20.77 23.53
C MET A 1 12.75 19.25 23.74
N LEU A 2 12.42 18.71 24.92
CA LEU A 2 12.32 17.26 25.21
C LEU A 2 11.31 16.43 24.38
N ARG A 3 10.41 17.05 23.60
CA ARG A 3 9.44 16.32 22.75
C ARG A 3 9.99 15.94 21.37
N ALA A 4 11.00 16.65 20.88
CA ALA A 4 11.60 16.39 19.57
C ALA A 4 12.53 15.16 19.59
N SER A 5 13.14 14.84 20.74
CA SER A 5 14.01 13.66 20.90
C SER A 5 13.25 12.34 20.72
N TYR A 6 11.98 12.26 21.13
CA TYR A 6 11.14 11.08 20.90
C TYR A 6 10.86 10.83 19.42
N PHE A 7 10.95 11.85 18.57
CA PHE A 7 10.72 11.69 17.13
C PHE A 7 11.80 10.83 16.47
N TYR A 8 13.06 10.99 16.91
CA TYR A 8 14.19 10.22 16.39
C TYR A 8 14.38 8.89 17.12
N ALA A 9 13.72 8.66 18.26
CA ALA A 9 13.89 7.45 19.05
C ALA A 9 13.62 6.15 18.27
N PRO A 10 12.56 6.04 17.44
CA PRO A 10 12.33 4.85 16.62
C PRO A 10 13.44 4.63 15.57
N ALA A 11 13.88 5.70 14.90
CA ALA A 11 14.96 5.61 13.93
C ALA A 11 16.29 5.19 14.59
N LEU A 12 16.58 5.73 15.78
CA LEU A 12 17.75 5.33 16.55
C LEU A 12 17.66 3.86 16.98
N LEU A 13 16.50 3.40 17.44
CA LEU A 13 16.28 1.99 17.79
C LEU A 13 16.51 1.06 16.61
N VAL A 14 16.05 1.43 15.40
CA VAL A 14 16.31 0.68 14.17
C VAL A 14 17.82 0.62 13.89
N MET A 15 18.52 1.75 13.97
CA MET A 15 19.98 1.77 13.74
C MET A 15 20.75 0.95 14.78
N ILE A 16 20.32 0.98 16.05
CA ILE A 16 20.90 0.13 17.11
C ILE A 16 20.65 -1.35 16.80
N ALA A 17 19.45 -1.73 16.37
CA ALA A 17 19.14 -3.10 16.00
C ALA A 17 19.97 -3.58 14.78
N VAL A 18 20.12 -2.72 13.77
CA VAL A 18 20.95 -2.98 12.58
C VAL A 18 22.42 -3.17 12.95
N TYR A 19 22.94 -2.42 13.92
CA TYR A 19 24.30 -2.57 14.43
C TYR A 19 24.48 -3.81 15.31
N ALA A 20 23.49 -4.13 16.15
CA ALA A 20 23.61 -5.18 17.16
C ALA A 20 23.42 -6.61 16.60
N GLN A 21 22.78 -6.76 15.44
CA GLN A 21 22.58 -8.07 14.83
C GLN A 21 23.92 -8.64 14.28
N PRO A 22 24.24 -9.93 14.49
CA PRO A 22 25.49 -10.54 14.05
C PRO A 22 25.42 -11.28 12.70
N TYR A 23 24.26 -11.28 12.04
CA TYR A 23 23.96 -12.19 10.93
C TYR A 23 24.34 -11.62 9.56
N VAL A 24 24.15 -10.32 9.35
CA VAL A 24 24.33 -9.64 8.06
C VAL A 24 25.36 -8.52 8.20
N LYS A 25 26.20 -8.30 7.18
CA LYS A 25 27.19 -7.21 7.23
C LYS A 25 26.49 -5.86 7.26
N MET A 26 27.00 -4.95 8.08
CA MET A 26 26.47 -3.58 8.20
C MET A 26 26.33 -2.86 6.84
N SER A 27 27.29 -3.06 5.94
CA SER A 27 27.27 -2.48 4.60
C SER A 27 26.16 -3.03 3.70
N GLU A 28 25.70 -4.26 3.92
CA GLU A 28 24.60 -4.87 3.16
C GLU A 28 23.23 -4.37 3.65
N LEU A 29 23.12 -4.00 4.93
CA LEU A 29 21.88 -3.44 5.50
C LEU A 29 21.71 -1.94 5.31
N THR A 30 22.79 -1.19 5.07
CA THR A 30 22.76 0.29 5.06
C THR A 30 23.04 0.93 3.72
N ARG A 31 23.62 0.18 2.78
CA ARG A 31 23.80 0.66 1.40
C ARG A 31 22.55 0.40 0.59
N ASP A 32 22.45 1.11 -0.52
CA ASP A 32 21.40 0.92 -1.50
C ASP A 32 21.40 -0.52 -2.06
N ALA A 33 20.22 -1.13 -2.20
CA ALA A 33 20.08 -2.52 -2.63
C ALA A 33 20.60 -2.77 -4.05
N VAL A 34 20.42 -1.82 -4.97
CA VAL A 34 20.94 -1.93 -6.35
C VAL A 34 22.46 -1.89 -6.34
N VAL A 35 23.07 -1.07 -5.49
CA VAL A 35 24.53 -1.01 -5.34
C VAL A 35 25.08 -2.30 -4.72
N VAL A 36 24.42 -2.84 -3.69
CA VAL A 36 24.81 -4.11 -3.06
C VAL A 36 24.71 -5.27 -4.06
N ALA A 37 23.67 -5.28 -4.91
CA ALA A 37 23.47 -6.28 -5.94
C ALA A 37 24.38 -6.11 -7.19
N GLY A 38 25.20 -5.06 -7.26
CA GLY A 38 26.04 -4.77 -8.43
C GLY A 38 25.24 -4.36 -9.67
N GLY A 39 24.03 -3.84 -9.47
CA GLY A 39 23.09 -3.47 -10.53
C GLY A 39 23.28 -2.07 -11.10
N SER A 40 22.57 -1.80 -12.20
CA SER A 40 22.45 -0.49 -12.82
C SER A 40 21.30 0.32 -12.22
N PHE A 41 21.36 1.65 -12.28
CA PHE A 41 20.37 2.55 -11.69
C PHE A 41 18.91 2.32 -12.13
N TYR A 42 18.70 1.69 -13.29
CA TYR A 42 17.37 1.42 -13.85
C TYR A 42 16.79 0.06 -13.42
N HIS A 43 17.55 -0.78 -12.72
CA HIS A 43 17.03 -2.06 -12.21
C HIS A 43 15.86 -1.80 -11.27
N GLY A 44 14.73 -2.45 -11.54
CA GLY A 44 13.50 -2.29 -10.77
C GLY A 44 12.84 -0.91 -10.91
N MET A 45 13.18 -0.09 -11.92
CA MET A 45 12.66 1.28 -12.03
C MET A 45 11.13 1.37 -11.92
N ILE A 46 10.39 0.52 -12.65
CA ILE A 46 8.91 0.50 -12.61
C ILE A 46 8.39 0.04 -11.26
N SER A 47 8.99 -1.01 -10.69
CA SER A 47 8.66 -1.49 -9.33
C SER A 47 8.88 -0.40 -8.27
N ASN A 48 10.00 0.32 -8.33
CA ASN A 48 10.31 1.45 -7.44
C ASN A 48 9.27 2.58 -7.54
N ILE A 49 8.77 2.90 -8.75
CA ILE A 49 7.66 3.87 -8.90
C ILE A 49 6.39 3.31 -8.26
N GLY A 50 6.11 2.02 -8.42
CA GLY A 50 5.01 1.33 -7.73
C GLY A 50 5.10 1.45 -6.21
N ILE A 51 6.27 1.21 -5.63
CA ILE A 51 6.57 1.37 -4.19
C ILE A 51 6.29 2.80 -3.73
N LEU A 52 6.69 3.82 -4.51
CA LEU A 52 6.39 5.21 -4.18
C LEU A 52 4.87 5.49 -4.15
N LEU A 53 4.11 4.91 -5.09
CA LEU A 53 2.65 5.03 -5.11
C LEU A 53 1.98 4.29 -3.95
N TRP A 54 2.48 3.11 -3.59
CA TRP A 54 2.04 2.39 -2.39
C TRP A 54 2.28 3.23 -1.13
N CYS A 55 3.48 3.79 -0.97
CA CYS A 55 3.84 4.65 0.15
C CYS A 55 2.97 5.91 0.21
N ALA A 56 2.75 6.57 -0.92
CA ALA A 56 1.85 7.72 -1.01
C ALA A 56 0.42 7.34 -0.60
N THR A 57 -0.10 6.20 -1.07
CA THR A 57 -1.43 5.72 -0.72
C THR A 57 -1.56 5.47 0.77
N ALA A 58 -0.63 4.71 1.37
CA ALA A 58 -0.62 4.42 2.80
C ALA A 58 -0.58 5.71 3.63
N SER A 59 0.30 6.65 3.25
CA SER A 59 0.47 7.94 3.92
C SER A 59 -0.82 8.79 3.86
N ILE A 60 -1.43 8.92 2.68
CA ILE A 60 -2.69 9.67 2.50
C ILE A 60 -3.80 9.06 3.34
N CYS A 61 -3.97 7.74 3.30
CA CYS A 61 -4.97 7.04 4.08
C CYS A 61 -4.79 7.28 5.59
N LEU A 62 -3.61 6.98 6.13
CA LEU A 62 -3.31 7.09 7.56
C LEU A 62 -3.36 8.54 8.05
N PHE A 63 -2.88 9.50 7.26
CA PHE A 63 -2.99 10.91 7.58
C PHE A 63 -4.45 11.36 7.65
N SER A 64 -5.28 10.93 6.69
CA SER A 64 -6.70 11.28 6.63
C SER A 64 -7.50 10.78 7.83
N VAL A 65 -7.11 9.66 8.44
CA VAL A 65 -7.70 9.14 9.69
C VAL A 65 -7.67 10.19 10.80
N SER A 66 -6.58 10.94 10.92
CA SER A 66 -6.39 11.94 11.97
C SER A 66 -7.40 13.10 11.85
N LEU A 67 -7.71 13.51 10.62
CA LEU A 67 -8.69 14.56 10.31
C LEU A 67 -10.12 14.06 10.52
N LEU A 68 -10.44 12.88 9.99
CA LEU A 68 -11.78 12.29 10.09
C LEU A 68 -12.16 11.93 11.53
N LYS A 69 -11.17 11.61 12.38
CA LYS A 69 -11.37 11.43 13.82
C LYS A 69 -11.89 12.72 14.47
N ARG A 70 -11.35 13.88 14.11
CA ARG A 70 -11.78 15.19 14.65
C ARG A 70 -13.21 15.56 14.26
N TRP A 71 -13.71 15.05 13.13
CA TRP A 71 -15.06 15.35 12.63
C TRP A 71 -16.09 14.23 12.91
N ASN A 72 -15.75 13.27 13.76
CA ASN A 72 -16.62 12.13 14.10
C ASN A 72 -17.14 11.38 12.85
N MET A 73 -16.28 11.20 11.83
CA MET A 73 -16.59 10.46 10.60
C MET A 73 -16.14 9.00 10.69
N ASN A 74 -16.67 8.26 11.67
CA ASN A 74 -16.15 6.95 12.06
C ASN A 74 -16.13 5.90 10.94
N SER A 75 -17.13 5.86 10.06
CA SER A 75 -17.18 4.89 8.96
C SER A 75 -16.03 5.08 7.97
N TYR A 76 -15.83 6.30 7.46
CA TYR A 76 -14.71 6.63 6.56
C TYR A 76 -13.36 6.54 7.27
N LYS A 77 -13.29 6.93 8.54
CA LYS A 77 -12.08 6.79 9.35
C LYS A 77 -11.62 5.33 9.42
N ASN A 78 -12.52 4.41 9.75
CA ASN A 78 -12.18 3.00 9.86
C ASN A 78 -11.84 2.39 8.50
N PHE A 79 -12.55 2.80 7.44
CA PHE A 79 -12.25 2.40 6.07
C PHE A 79 -10.82 2.79 5.66
N LEU A 80 -10.44 4.06 5.83
CA LEU A 80 -9.10 4.54 5.48
C LEU A 80 -8.03 4.00 6.41
N LEU A 81 -8.34 3.72 7.68
CA LEU A 81 -7.40 3.06 8.59
C LEU A 81 -7.08 1.65 8.11
N CYS A 82 -8.10 0.82 7.87
CA CYS A 82 -7.90 -0.54 7.38
C CYS A 82 -7.26 -0.55 5.98
N GLY A 83 -7.68 0.34 5.08
CA GLY A 83 -7.09 0.45 3.74
C GLY A 83 -5.65 0.94 3.76
N GLY A 84 -5.31 1.88 4.65
CA GLY A 84 -3.95 2.36 4.86
C GLY A 84 -3.04 1.29 5.44
N LEU A 85 -3.51 0.51 6.44
CA LEU A 85 -2.76 -0.61 7.01
C LEU A 85 -2.57 -1.74 5.99
N LEU A 86 -3.62 -2.10 5.24
CA LEU A 86 -3.54 -3.08 4.15
C LEU A 86 -2.53 -2.65 3.09
N THR A 87 -2.57 -1.36 2.69
CA THR A 87 -1.62 -0.81 1.72
C THR A 87 -0.20 -0.75 2.29
N THR A 88 -0.03 -0.49 3.58
CA THR A 88 1.30 -0.52 4.24
C THR A 88 1.87 -1.94 4.23
N MET A 89 1.03 -2.96 4.43
CA MET A 89 1.45 -4.35 4.34
C MET A 89 1.93 -4.69 2.91
N LEU A 90 1.14 -4.33 1.88
CA LEU A 90 1.52 -4.52 0.47
C LEU A 90 2.78 -3.74 0.09
N LEU A 91 2.94 -2.52 0.61
CA LEU A 91 4.16 -1.71 0.44
C LEU A 91 5.39 -2.43 0.98
N LEU A 92 5.33 -2.92 2.22
CA LEU A 92 6.47 -3.58 2.86
C LEU A 92 6.80 -4.89 2.15
N ASP A 93 5.77 -5.58 1.68
CA ASP A 93 5.90 -6.79 0.88
C ASP A 93 6.64 -6.54 -0.44
N ASP A 94 6.20 -5.59 -1.26
CA ASP A 94 6.88 -5.24 -2.53
C ASP A 94 8.28 -4.62 -2.28
N LEU A 95 8.47 -3.85 -1.21
CA LEU A 95 9.74 -3.18 -0.92
C LEU A 95 10.84 -4.15 -0.47
N PHE A 96 10.48 -5.16 0.32
CA PHE A 96 11.43 -6.14 0.84
C PHE A 96 11.31 -7.51 0.18
N LEU A 97 10.45 -7.62 -0.84
CA LEU A 97 10.12 -8.87 -1.53
C LEU A 97 9.73 -9.97 -0.55
N LEU A 98 8.86 -9.68 0.44
CA LEU A 98 8.58 -10.62 1.54
C LEU A 98 7.86 -11.89 1.07
N HIS A 99 7.09 -11.81 -0.02
CA HIS A 99 6.41 -12.94 -0.64
C HIS A 99 7.34 -13.80 -1.50
N GLU A 100 8.48 -13.25 -1.92
CA GLU A 100 9.48 -13.88 -2.77
C GLU A 100 10.79 -14.12 -1.98
N GLY A 101 11.73 -14.89 -2.54
CA GLY A 101 13.08 -15.01 -2.00
C GLY A 101 13.24 -15.80 -0.68
N GLU A 102 14.05 -15.28 0.24
CA GLU A 102 14.57 -16.05 1.37
C GLU A 102 13.56 -16.23 2.51
N ILE A 103 12.60 -15.32 2.70
CA ILE A 103 11.67 -15.39 3.83
C ILE A 103 10.72 -16.59 3.73
N PRO A 104 10.07 -16.88 2.57
CA PRO A 104 9.27 -18.08 2.42
C PRO A 104 10.07 -19.37 2.71
N SER A 105 11.32 -19.44 2.24
CA SER A 105 12.19 -20.60 2.46
C SER A 105 12.63 -20.75 3.92
N LEU A 106 12.96 -19.65 4.60
CA LEU A 106 13.26 -19.60 6.04
C LEU A 106 12.08 -20.05 6.91
N LEU A 107 10.86 -19.65 6.54
CA LEU A 107 9.65 -20.00 7.29
C LEU A 107 9.08 -21.38 6.90
N GLY A 108 9.60 -22.01 5.84
CA GLY A 108 9.05 -23.25 5.29
C GLY A 108 7.65 -23.08 4.69
N ILE A 109 7.28 -21.86 4.30
CA ILE A 109 5.98 -21.52 3.74
C ILE A 109 6.13 -21.37 2.22
N ARG A 110 5.26 -22.04 1.46
CA ARG A 110 5.23 -21.85 0.00
C ARG A 110 4.61 -20.50 -0.33
N GLU A 111 5.21 -19.79 -1.27
CA GLU A 111 4.78 -18.49 -1.79
C GLU A 111 3.27 -18.38 -2.08
N ARG A 112 2.69 -19.41 -2.72
CA ARG A 112 1.24 -19.48 -2.98
C ARG A 112 0.36 -19.25 -1.74
N TYR A 113 0.82 -19.63 -0.54
CA TYR A 113 0.06 -19.41 0.69
C TYR A 113 0.11 -17.94 1.13
N ILE A 114 1.22 -17.24 0.85
CA ILE A 114 1.37 -15.81 1.10
C ILE A 114 0.42 -15.04 0.17
N MET A 115 0.43 -15.37 -1.13
CA MET A 115 -0.50 -14.77 -2.10
C MET A 115 -1.97 -14.99 -1.72
N VAL A 116 -2.35 -16.22 -1.34
CA VAL A 116 -3.71 -16.52 -0.86
C VAL A 116 -4.07 -15.70 0.38
N THR A 117 -3.11 -15.47 1.29
CA THR A 117 -3.33 -14.64 2.47
C THR A 117 -3.65 -13.19 2.08
N TYR A 118 -2.92 -12.61 1.11
CA TYR A 118 -3.23 -11.27 0.60
C TYR A 118 -4.60 -11.20 -0.07
N LEU A 119 -4.95 -12.19 -0.89
CA LEU A 119 -6.27 -12.27 -1.51
C LEU A 119 -7.38 -12.32 -0.46
N ILE A 120 -7.23 -13.12 0.59
CA ILE A 120 -8.18 -13.21 1.70
C ILE A 120 -8.30 -11.86 2.42
N LEU A 121 -7.18 -11.21 2.75
CA LEU A 121 -7.20 -9.92 3.44
C LEU A 121 -7.88 -8.82 2.61
N ILE A 122 -7.61 -8.78 1.30
CA ILE A 122 -8.29 -7.88 0.37
C ILE A 122 -9.79 -8.21 0.32
N ALA A 123 -10.17 -9.48 0.18
CA ALA A 123 -11.58 -9.88 0.15
C ALA A 123 -12.33 -9.50 1.45
N LEU A 124 -11.72 -9.77 2.61
CA LEU A 124 -12.27 -9.38 3.92
C LEU A 124 -12.44 -7.87 4.02
N PHE A 125 -11.46 -7.08 3.54
CA PHE A 125 -11.57 -5.62 3.48
C PHE A 125 -12.74 -5.18 2.60
N LEU A 126 -12.87 -5.73 1.39
CA LEU A 126 -13.94 -5.39 0.45
C LEU A 126 -15.32 -5.72 1.03
N ILE A 127 -15.50 -6.92 1.60
CA ILE A 127 -16.75 -7.35 2.22
C ILE A 127 -17.10 -6.45 3.41
N ARG A 128 -16.12 -6.15 4.27
CA ARG A 128 -16.32 -5.34 5.48
C ARG A 128 -16.77 -3.92 5.20
N PHE A 129 -16.36 -3.36 4.05
CA PHE A 129 -16.60 -1.97 3.67
C PHE A 129 -17.41 -1.80 2.39
N VAL A 130 -18.10 -2.85 1.92
CA VAL A 130 -18.90 -2.84 0.70
C VAL A 130 -19.85 -1.63 0.61
N LYS A 131 -20.53 -1.29 1.71
CA LYS A 131 -21.45 -0.14 1.77
C LYS A 131 -20.75 1.19 1.50
N ILE A 132 -19.51 1.36 1.97
CA ILE A 132 -18.72 2.57 1.72
C ILE A 132 -18.23 2.56 0.28
N ILE A 133 -17.73 1.42 -0.21
CA ILE A 133 -17.21 1.26 -1.56
C ILE A 133 -18.27 1.66 -2.60
N TRP A 134 -19.52 1.21 -2.45
CA TRP A 134 -20.63 1.61 -3.33
C TRP A 134 -20.92 3.11 -3.38
N THR A 135 -20.51 3.89 -2.37
CA THR A 135 -20.65 5.36 -2.33
C THR A 135 -19.44 6.13 -2.85
N THR A 136 -18.45 5.41 -3.36
CA THR A 136 -17.18 5.93 -3.89
C THR A 136 -17.03 5.55 -5.36
N SER A 137 -15.92 5.95 -6.00
CA SER A 137 -15.59 5.59 -7.38
C SER A 137 -15.19 4.11 -7.50
N TYR A 138 -16.09 3.19 -7.15
CA TYR A 138 -15.82 1.75 -7.06
C TYR A 138 -15.39 1.13 -8.40
N LEU A 139 -15.76 1.74 -9.53
CA LEU A 139 -15.29 1.31 -10.86
C LEU A 139 -13.76 1.39 -10.97
N VAL A 140 -13.13 2.38 -10.34
CA VAL A 140 -11.66 2.49 -10.36
C VAL A 140 -11.01 1.45 -9.45
N LEU A 141 -11.62 1.16 -8.31
CA LEU A 141 -11.17 0.07 -7.45
C LEU A 141 -11.32 -1.28 -8.17
N LEU A 142 -12.44 -1.49 -8.86
CA LEU A 142 -12.71 -2.71 -9.61
C LEU A 142 -11.73 -2.88 -10.78
N SER A 143 -11.42 -1.82 -11.52
CA SER A 143 -10.41 -1.88 -12.58
C SER A 143 -9.01 -2.14 -12.03
N SER A 144 -8.65 -1.51 -10.91
CA SER A 144 -7.38 -1.77 -10.21
C SER A 144 -7.25 -3.25 -9.81
N LEU A 145 -8.28 -3.82 -9.17
CA LEU A 145 -8.34 -5.24 -8.83
C LEU A 145 -8.33 -6.14 -10.07
N GLY A 146 -9.00 -5.73 -11.14
CA GLY A 146 -8.98 -6.43 -12.42
C GLY A 146 -7.58 -6.50 -13.03
N PHE A 147 -6.82 -5.40 -12.97
CA PHE A 147 -5.43 -5.38 -13.42
C PHE A 147 -4.51 -6.24 -12.56
N PHE A 148 -4.67 -6.23 -11.23
CA PHE A 148 -3.94 -7.19 -10.38
C PHE A 148 -4.29 -8.65 -10.72
N GLY A 149 -5.57 -8.94 -10.97
CA GLY A 149 -6.00 -10.26 -11.41
C GLY A 149 -5.42 -10.66 -12.76
N LEU A 150 -5.32 -9.74 -13.72
CA LEU A 150 -4.69 -9.98 -15.02
C LEU A 150 -3.18 -10.22 -14.87
N SER A 151 -2.49 -9.46 -14.02
CA SER A 151 -1.07 -9.67 -13.72
C SER A 151 -0.82 -11.10 -13.19
N VAL A 152 -1.53 -11.50 -12.14
CA VAL A 152 -1.45 -12.86 -11.58
C VAL A 152 -1.84 -13.94 -12.60
N PHE A 153 -2.79 -13.64 -13.48
CA PHE A 153 -3.19 -14.57 -14.53
C PHE A 153 -2.09 -14.76 -15.59
N ILE A 154 -1.39 -13.70 -15.99
CA ILE A 154 -0.28 -13.78 -16.95
C ILE A 154 0.88 -14.58 -16.36
N ASP A 155 1.24 -14.33 -15.10
CA ASP A 155 2.26 -15.11 -14.37
C ASP A 155 1.89 -16.61 -14.28
N ALA A 156 0.65 -16.92 -13.88
CA ALA A 156 0.20 -18.30 -13.82
C ALA A 156 0.18 -18.99 -15.20
N LEU A 157 -0.13 -18.24 -16.27
CA LEU A 157 -0.18 -18.73 -17.64
C LEU A 157 1.22 -18.96 -18.22
N SER A 158 2.18 -18.07 -17.94
CA SER A 158 3.57 -18.21 -18.39
C SER A 158 4.21 -19.46 -17.78
N LEU A 159 3.95 -19.72 -16.50
CA LEU A 159 4.35 -20.93 -15.80
C LEU A 159 3.67 -22.18 -16.37
N PHE A 160 2.38 -22.12 -16.70
CA PHE A 160 1.63 -23.28 -17.22
C PHE A 160 2.07 -23.68 -18.64
N ILE A 161 2.45 -22.72 -19.48
CA ILE A 161 2.87 -22.94 -20.87
C ILE A 161 4.40 -23.13 -20.97
N GLU A 162 5.13 -23.04 -19.85
CA GLU A 162 6.59 -23.14 -19.79
C GLU A 162 7.28 -22.13 -20.73
N ILE A 163 6.81 -20.87 -20.70
CA ILE A 163 7.39 -19.80 -21.52
C ILE A 163 8.81 -19.51 -21.02
N GLU A 164 9.80 -19.68 -21.89
CA GLU A 164 11.19 -19.38 -21.57
C GLU A 164 11.38 -17.86 -21.38
N GLU A 165 11.92 -17.45 -20.23
CA GLU A 165 12.05 -16.03 -19.85
C GLU A 165 12.85 -15.20 -20.87
N GLN A 166 13.90 -15.79 -21.45
CA GLN A 166 14.78 -15.11 -22.41
C GLN A 166 14.23 -15.07 -23.83
N SER A 167 13.05 -15.65 -24.07
CA SER A 167 12.38 -15.58 -25.37
C SER A 167 11.69 -14.24 -25.57
N SER A 168 11.45 -13.85 -26.83
CA SER A 168 10.64 -12.66 -27.15
C SER A 168 9.22 -12.74 -26.57
N THR A 169 8.69 -13.96 -26.42
CA THR A 169 7.42 -14.23 -25.75
C THR A 169 7.51 -14.05 -24.23
N GLY A 170 8.64 -14.39 -23.62
CA GLY A 170 8.92 -14.17 -22.19
C GLY A 170 9.00 -12.68 -21.86
N GLU A 171 9.73 -11.89 -22.65
CA GLU A 171 9.79 -10.43 -22.47
C GLU A 171 8.40 -9.77 -22.56
N LEU A 172 7.55 -10.24 -23.48
CA LEU A 172 6.17 -9.78 -23.57
C LEU A 172 5.35 -10.19 -22.36
N ALA A 173 5.52 -11.41 -21.85
CA ALA A 173 4.85 -11.86 -20.63
C ALA A 173 5.20 -10.96 -19.44
N PHE A 174 6.48 -10.67 -19.21
CA PHE A 174 6.93 -9.73 -18.18
C PHE A 174 6.33 -8.33 -18.37
N LEU A 175 6.34 -7.81 -19.60
CA LEU A 175 5.74 -6.50 -19.89
C LEU A 175 4.26 -6.44 -19.51
N PHE A 176 3.48 -7.48 -19.84
CA PHE A 176 2.07 -7.52 -19.50
C PHE A 176 1.83 -7.76 -18.01
N GLU A 177 2.57 -8.68 -17.40
CA GLU A 177 2.50 -8.98 -15.98
C GLU A 177 2.80 -7.74 -15.13
N ASP A 178 3.99 -7.15 -15.29
CA ASP A 178 4.43 -5.97 -14.56
C ASP A 178 3.62 -4.74 -14.95
N GLY A 179 3.28 -4.61 -16.24
CA GLY A 179 2.45 -3.52 -16.74
C GLY A 179 1.06 -3.52 -16.09
N PHE A 180 0.41 -4.68 -16.01
CA PHE A 180 -0.87 -4.80 -15.32
C PHE A 180 -0.73 -4.61 -13.80
N LYS A 181 0.31 -5.16 -13.16
CA LYS A 181 0.58 -4.89 -11.73
C LYS A 181 0.67 -3.38 -11.48
N PHE A 182 1.47 -2.68 -12.29
CA PHE A 182 1.65 -1.25 -12.18
C PHE A 182 0.35 -0.45 -12.41
N MET A 183 -0.44 -0.80 -13.44
CA MET A 183 -1.76 -0.18 -13.66
C MET A 183 -2.72 -0.42 -12.48
N GLY A 184 -2.65 -1.61 -11.87
CA GLY A 184 -3.34 -1.93 -10.62
C GLY A 184 -2.97 -0.95 -9.50
N ILE A 185 -1.66 -0.73 -9.27
CA ILE A 185 -1.14 0.19 -8.25
C ILE A 185 -1.59 1.63 -8.51
N VAL A 186 -1.51 2.10 -9.76
CA VAL A 186 -1.96 3.46 -10.14
C VAL A 186 -3.45 3.65 -9.84
N GLY A 187 -4.29 2.68 -10.22
CA GLY A 187 -5.71 2.71 -9.92
C GLY A 187 -6.02 2.67 -8.42
N TRP A 188 -5.27 1.85 -7.67
CA TRP A 188 -5.39 1.75 -6.21
C TRP A 188 -5.08 3.09 -5.53
N PHE A 189 -3.95 3.71 -5.91
CA PHE A 189 -3.55 5.03 -5.44
C PHE A 189 -4.63 6.08 -5.75
N TYR A 190 -5.07 6.17 -7.00
CA TYR A 190 -6.10 7.13 -7.38
C TYR A 190 -7.39 6.95 -6.58
N TYR A 191 -7.84 5.69 -6.41
CA TYR A 191 -9.06 5.37 -5.68
C TYR A 191 -8.99 5.84 -4.22
N PHE A 192 -7.90 5.52 -3.51
CA PHE A 192 -7.75 5.91 -2.12
C PHE A 192 -7.50 7.42 -1.94
N ALA A 193 -6.74 8.06 -2.85
CA ALA A 193 -6.51 9.49 -2.82
C ALA A 193 -7.82 10.28 -3.04
N SER A 194 -8.58 9.91 -4.07
CA SER A 194 -9.87 10.54 -4.38
C SER A 194 -10.92 10.31 -3.28
N THR A 195 -10.99 9.09 -2.73
CA THR A 195 -11.89 8.76 -1.61
C THR A 195 -11.52 9.51 -0.34
N SER A 196 -10.23 9.63 -0.04
CA SER A 196 -9.73 10.42 1.10
C SER A 196 -10.09 11.89 0.95
N HIS A 197 -9.87 12.47 -0.24
CA HIS A 197 -10.24 13.85 -0.54
C HIS A 197 -11.75 14.10 -0.36
N ALA A 198 -12.59 13.21 -0.92
CA ALA A 198 -14.04 13.31 -0.78
C ALA A 198 -14.51 13.17 0.68
N ALA A 199 -13.92 12.26 1.44
CA ALA A 199 -14.23 12.08 2.86
C ALA A 199 -13.84 13.33 3.68
N ILE A 200 -12.66 13.90 3.42
CA ILE A 200 -12.20 15.12 4.08
C ILE A 200 -13.14 16.29 3.78
N LYS A 201 -13.52 16.49 2.51
CA LYS A 201 -14.46 17.55 2.12
C LYS A 201 -15.81 17.42 2.82
N ARG A 202 -16.35 16.19 2.93
CA ARG A 202 -17.57 15.91 3.70
C ARG A 202 -17.41 16.25 5.18
N GLY A 203 -16.25 15.97 5.76
CA GLY A 203 -15.95 16.28 7.17
C GLY A 203 -15.87 17.77 7.46
N ILE A 204 -15.23 18.54 6.58
CA ILE A 204 -15.19 20.01 6.65
C ILE A 204 -16.61 20.58 6.63
N ASN A 205 -17.44 20.14 5.67
CA ASN A 205 -18.82 20.61 5.55
C ASN A 205 -19.63 20.30 6.81
N LYS A 206 -19.52 19.08 7.36
CA LYS A 206 -20.19 18.69 8.60
C LYS A 206 -19.80 19.60 9.78
N LYS A 207 -18.50 19.91 9.93
CA LYS A 207 -18.03 20.83 10.97
C LYS A 207 -18.64 22.22 10.82
N ASN A 208 -18.65 22.76 9.60
CA ASN A 208 -19.19 24.10 9.34
C ASN A 208 -20.69 24.20 9.65
N THR A 209 -21.46 23.16 9.32
CA THR A 209 -22.90 23.10 9.65
C THR A 209 -23.14 23.09 11.16
N ILE A 210 -22.35 22.34 11.93
CA ILE A 210 -22.47 22.29 13.40
C ILE A 210 -22.14 23.66 14.01
N SER A 211 -21.05 24.31 13.56
CA SER A 211 -20.66 25.64 14.04
C SER A 211 -21.77 26.67 13.82
N LYS A 212 -22.36 26.70 12.62
CA LYS A 212 -23.48 27.61 12.31
C LYS A 212 -24.72 27.34 13.16
N ALA A 213 -25.04 26.07 13.42
CA ALA A 213 -26.18 25.72 14.26
C ALA A 213 -25.97 26.17 15.72
N GLN A 214 -24.74 26.13 16.23
CA GLN A 214 -24.40 26.61 17.57
C GLN A 214 -24.50 28.14 17.67
N GLU A 215 -23.98 28.88 16.68
CA GLU A 215 -24.10 30.34 16.63
C GLU A 215 -25.56 30.81 16.62
N VAL A 216 -26.43 30.15 15.86
CA VAL A 216 -27.87 30.49 15.81
C VAL A 216 -28.57 30.23 17.16
N LEU A 217 -28.16 29.19 17.89
CA LEU A 217 -28.72 28.92 19.22
C LEU A 217 -28.27 29.94 20.26
N GLU A 218 -27.02 30.40 20.20
CA GLU A 218 -26.48 31.42 21.11
C GLU A 218 -27.10 32.81 20.89
N VAL A 219 -27.44 33.18 19.65
CA VAL A 219 -28.10 34.46 19.34
C VAL A 219 -29.58 34.50 19.79
N ASN A 220 -30.21 33.35 19.96
CA ASN A 220 -31.63 33.22 20.33
C ASN A 220 -31.87 32.98 21.84
N LEU A 221 -30.81 33.02 22.66
CA LEU A 221 -30.84 32.94 24.12
C LEU A 221 -30.55 34.32 24.73
#